data_AF-N2AA98-F1
#
_entry.id   AF-N2AA98-F1
#
_cell.length_a   1.000
_cell.length_b   1.000
_cell.length_c   1.000
_cell.angle_alpha   90.00
_cell.angle_beta   90.00
_cell.angle_gamma   90.00
#
_symmetry.space_group_name_H-M   'P 1'
#
loop_
_entity.id
_entity.type
_entity.pdbx_description
1 polymer ?
#
loop_
_entity_poly.entity_id
_entity_poly.type
_entity_poly.pdbx_seq_one_letter_code
_entity_poly.pdbx_strand_id
1 'polypeptide(L)'
;MAVWIVRLIILLAGLALAGFMIWQLFTGARMLDFDVETRGPLIVVVFSLLLLITLGSAVSFFANRHMASTLFLGTLLAVMSFILWIRHPEQADIYRLYFIYGLVVGVLSPFVLDREK
;
A
#
# COMPACT_ATOMS: atom_id res chain seq x y z
N MET A 1 14.08 16.40 -13.98
CA MET A 1 14.96 15.40 -13.34
C MET A 1 14.46 15.00 -11.95
N ALA A 2 14.20 15.95 -11.04
CA ALA A 2 13.67 15.66 -9.69
C ALA A 2 12.34 14.87 -9.67
N VAL A 3 11.38 15.20 -10.53
CA VAL A 3 10.06 14.51 -10.62
C VAL A 3 10.22 13.01 -10.93
N TRP A 4 11.12 12.66 -11.85
CA TRP A 4 11.41 11.27 -12.22
C TRP A 4 12.04 10.49 -11.06
N ILE A 5 12.93 11.13 -10.29
CA ILE A 5 13.53 10.54 -9.10
C ILE A 5 12.44 10.25 -8.05
N VAL A 6 11.51 11.19 -7.83
CA VAL A 6 10.39 10.98 -6.88
C VAL A 6 9.52 9.82 -7.32
N ARG A 7 9.14 9.74 -8.61
CA ARG A 7 8.36 8.60 -9.14
C ARG A 7 9.06 7.27 -8.93
N LEU A 8 10.36 7.21 -9.18
CA LEU A 8 11.16 6.01 -8.98
C LEU A 8 11.22 5.61 -7.50
N ILE A 9 11.42 6.57 -6.59
CA ILE A 9 11.43 6.30 -5.14
C ILE A 9 10.08 5.73 -4.69
N ILE A 10 8.97 6.32 -5.13
CA ILE A 10 7.62 5.83 -4.78
C ILE A 10 7.39 4.42 -5.33
N LEU A 11 7.81 4.13 -6.56
CA LEU A 11 7.74 2.80 -7.12
C LEU A 11 8.52 1.79 -6.28
N LEU A 12 9.79 2.09 -5.96
CA LEU A 12 10.65 1.21 -5.17
C LEU A 12 10.09 0.97 -3.76
N ALA A 13 9.55 2.01 -3.12
CA ALA A 13 8.88 1.89 -1.83
C ALA A 13 7.65 0.98 -1.91
N GLY A 14 6.81 1.15 -2.93
CA GLY A 14 5.63 0.30 -3.16
C GLY A 14 5.99 -1.17 -3.44
N LEU A 15 7.04 -1.41 -4.24
CA LEU A 15 7.54 -2.75 -4.51
C LEU A 15 8.15 -3.41 -3.26
N ALA A 16 8.90 -2.65 -2.45
CA ALA A 16 9.44 -3.14 -1.19
C ALA A 16 8.32 -3.51 -0.21
N LEU A 17 7.28 -2.69 -0.09
CA LEU A 17 6.11 -2.99 0.74
C LEU A 17 5.34 -4.22 0.23
N ALA A 18 5.14 -4.33 -1.08
CA ALA A 18 4.51 -5.51 -1.66
C ALA A 18 5.33 -6.78 -1.38
N GLY A 19 6.65 -6.73 -1.57
CA GLY A 19 7.56 -7.82 -1.25
C GLY A 19 7.53 -8.19 0.24
N PHE A 20 7.47 -7.18 1.12
CA PHE A 20 7.33 -7.40 2.56
C PHE A 20 6.02 -8.13 2.90
N MET A 21 4.89 -7.74 2.31
CA MET A 21 3.61 -8.43 2.52
C MET A 21 3.63 -9.87 2.04
N ILE A 22 4.20 -10.11 0.85
CA ILE A 22 4.35 -11.46 0.29
C ILE A 22 5.18 -12.31 1.26
N TRP A 23 6.33 -11.80 1.69
CA TRP A 23 7.18 -12.50 2.63
C TRP A 23 6.45 -12.87 3.93
N GLN A 24 5.62 -11.96 4.46
CA GLN A 24 4.82 -12.24 5.66
C GLN A 24 3.71 -13.28 5.43
N LEU A 25 3.08 -13.31 4.26
CA LEU A 25 2.11 -14.34 3.88
C LEU A 25 2.75 -15.73 3.78
N PHE A 26 3.99 -15.82 3.28
CA PHE A 26 4.69 -17.09 3.13
C PHE A 26 5.34 -17.61 4.42
N THR A 27 5.81 -16.72 5.29
CA THR A 27 6.59 -17.10 6.49
C THR A 27 5.78 -17.12 7.78
N GLY A 28 4.54 -16.62 7.77
CA GLY A 28 3.70 -16.58 8.96
C GLY A 28 4.22 -15.65 10.08
N ALA A 29 5.30 -14.90 9.83
CA ALA A 29 6.22 -14.44 10.88
C ALA A 29 5.75 -13.29 11.78
N ARG A 30 4.44 -12.92 11.78
CA ARG A 30 3.79 -11.91 12.67
C ARG A 30 2.32 -11.66 12.31
N MET A 31 1.98 -11.79 11.03
CA MET A 31 0.63 -11.47 10.51
C MET A 31 -0.41 -12.58 10.77
N LEU A 32 0.06 -13.80 10.99
CA LEU A 32 -0.74 -15.02 11.14
C LEU A 32 -0.80 -15.52 12.59
N ASP A 33 -0.45 -14.68 13.58
CA ASP A 33 -0.73 -14.96 15.00
C ASP A 33 -2.23 -14.84 15.34
N PHE A 34 -3.07 -14.45 14.37
CA PHE A 34 -4.49 -14.71 14.45
C PHE A 34 -4.73 -16.21 14.47
N ASP A 35 -5.82 -16.64 15.10
CA ASP A 35 -6.31 -18.00 14.99
C ASP A 35 -6.62 -18.34 13.51
N VAL A 36 -5.58 -18.79 12.79
CA VAL A 36 -5.59 -19.08 11.35
C VAL A 36 -6.60 -20.18 11.05
N GLU A 37 -6.85 -21.03 12.04
CA GLU A 37 -7.82 -22.11 11.98
C GLU A 37 -9.26 -21.59 11.79
N THR A 38 -9.61 -20.45 12.40
CA THR A 38 -10.97 -19.88 12.30
C THR A 38 -11.09 -18.68 11.35
N ARG A 39 -10.01 -17.92 11.09
CA ARG A 39 -10.06 -16.68 10.28
C ARG A 39 -9.05 -16.60 9.13
N GLY A 40 -8.26 -17.66 8.90
CA GLY A 40 -7.23 -17.71 7.85
C GLY A 40 -7.69 -17.24 6.46
N PRO A 41 -8.84 -17.71 5.94
CA PRO A 41 -9.31 -17.31 4.60
C PRO A 41 -9.56 -15.81 4.45
N LEU A 42 -10.15 -15.18 5.47
CA LEU A 42 -10.48 -13.75 5.44
C LEU A 42 -9.20 -12.89 5.44
N ILE A 43 -8.21 -13.28 6.24
CA ILE A 43 -6.94 -12.59 6.39
C ILE A 43 -6.18 -12.57 5.07
N VAL A 44 -6.08 -13.72 4.39
CA VAL A 44 -5.42 -13.84 3.09
C VAL A 44 -6.10 -12.95 2.05
N VAL A 45 -7.44 -12.86 2.04
CA VAL A 45 -8.18 -12.00 1.11
C VAL A 45 -7.86 -10.53 1.35
N VAL A 46 -7.94 -10.06 2.60
CA VAL A 46 -7.67 -8.65 2.94
C VAL A 46 -6.23 -8.27 2.58
N PHE A 47 -5.25 -9.14 2.87
CA PHE A 47 -3.86 -8.88 2.50
C PHE A 47 -3.61 -8.94 1.00
N SER A 48 -4.28 -9.83 0.27
CA SER A 48 -4.20 -9.87 -1.20
C SER A 48 -4.77 -8.59 -1.83
N LEU A 49 -5.83 -8.03 -1.25
CA LEU A 49 -6.38 -6.74 -1.68
C LEU A 49 -5.41 -5.59 -1.38
N LEU A 50 -4.85 -5.53 -0.17
CA LEU A 50 -3.82 -4.54 0.17
C LEU A 50 -2.61 -4.64 -0.76
N LEU A 51 -2.19 -5.86 -1.11
CA LEU A 51 -1.07 -6.11 -2.01
C LEU A 51 -1.36 -5.54 -3.39
N LEU A 52 -2.52 -5.88 -3.93
CA LEU A 52 -2.95 -5.44 -5.26
C LEU A 52 -3.06 -3.91 -5.33
N ILE A 53 -3.62 -3.27 -4.29
CA ILE A 53 -3.74 -1.81 -4.23
C ILE A 53 -2.37 -1.16 -4.06
N THR A 54 -1.46 -1.74 -3.28
CA THR A 54 -0.08 -1.23 -3.12
C THR A 54 0.68 -1.27 -4.44
N LEU A 55 0.63 -2.40 -5.15
CA LEU A 55 1.23 -2.52 -6.48
C LEU A 55 0.56 -1.61 -7.50
N GLY A 56 -0.77 -1.59 -7.52
CA GLY A 56 -1.56 -0.75 -8.43
C GLY A 56 -1.27 0.74 -8.22
N SER A 57 -1.18 1.21 -6.97
CA SER A 57 -0.83 2.59 -6.65
C SER A 57 0.62 2.93 -7.02
N ALA A 58 1.58 2.04 -6.76
CA ALA A 58 2.98 2.21 -7.13
C ALA A 58 3.18 2.33 -8.65
N VAL A 59 2.62 1.36 -9.39
CA VAL A 59 2.69 1.33 -10.85
C VAL A 59 1.93 2.51 -11.44
N SER A 60 0.75 2.85 -10.92
CA SER A 60 -0.02 4.01 -11.37
C SER A 60 0.75 5.32 -11.17
N PHE A 61 1.36 5.52 -10.01
CA PHE A 61 2.15 6.73 -9.73
C PHE A 61 3.40 6.85 -10.62
N PHE A 62 4.01 5.72 -10.98
CA PHE A 62 5.20 5.70 -11.84
C PHE A 62 4.86 5.81 -13.34
N ALA A 63 3.92 4.99 -13.81
CA ALA A 63 3.64 4.77 -15.22
C ALA A 63 2.55 5.69 -15.77
N ASN A 64 1.62 6.17 -14.93
CA ASN A 64 0.34 6.67 -15.42
C ASN A 64 -0.03 8.07 -14.91
N ARG A 65 -0.13 9.00 -15.86
CA ARG A 65 -0.53 10.40 -15.72
C ARG A 65 -2.01 10.62 -15.34
N HIS A 66 -2.70 9.59 -14.85
CA HIS A 66 -4.11 9.67 -14.43
C HIS A 66 -4.22 9.93 -12.94
N MET A 67 -3.98 11.19 -12.56
CA MET A 67 -4.01 11.69 -11.19
C MET A 67 -5.20 11.18 -10.38
N ALA A 68 -6.41 11.16 -10.96
CA ALA A 68 -7.62 10.71 -10.27
C ALA A 68 -7.54 9.23 -9.83
N SER A 69 -7.01 8.35 -10.68
CA SER A 69 -6.87 6.93 -10.38
C SER A 69 -5.78 6.69 -9.33
N THR A 70 -4.63 7.35 -9.46
CA THR A 70 -3.54 7.25 -8.48
C THR A 70 -3.96 7.75 -7.10
N LEU A 71 -4.68 8.88 -7.06
CA LEU A 71 -5.19 9.47 -5.83
C LEU A 71 -6.27 8.57 -5.21
N PHE A 72 -7.16 7.98 -6.01
CA PHE A 72 -8.13 6.99 -5.54
C PHE A 72 -7.43 5.78 -4.91
N LEU A 73 -6.46 5.17 -5.60
CA LEU A 73 -5.74 4.00 -5.11
C LEU A 73 -4.93 4.31 -3.84
N GLY A 74 -4.21 5.44 -3.80
CA GLY A 74 -3.46 5.87 -2.61
C GLY A 74 -4.37 6.15 -1.41
N THR A 75 -5.48 6.85 -1.64
CA THR A 75 -6.47 7.13 -0.59
C THR A 75 -7.14 5.86 -0.10
N LEU A 76 -7.52 4.96 -1.01
CA LEU A 76 -8.13 3.68 -0.66
C LEU A 76 -7.18 2.84 0.20
N LEU A 77 -5.90 2.79 -0.18
CA LEU A 77 -4.88 2.09 0.61
C LEU A 77 -4.75 2.68 2.01
N ALA A 78 -4.72 4.02 2.13
CA ALA A 78 -4.65 4.70 3.41
C ALA A 78 -5.88 4.38 4.27
N VAL A 79 -7.10 4.51 3.74
CA VAL A 79 -8.33 4.23 4.47
C VAL A 79 -8.40 2.77 4.93
N MET A 80 -8.12 1.82 4.03
CA MET A 80 -8.13 0.40 4.38
C MET A 80 -7.09 0.08 5.47
N SER A 81 -5.88 0.60 5.32
CA SER A 81 -4.81 0.37 6.30
C SER A 81 -5.12 1.03 7.64
N PHE A 82 -5.76 2.19 7.65
CA PHE A 82 -6.20 2.87 8.87
C PHE A 82 -7.29 2.08 9.62
N ILE A 83 -8.29 1.57 8.88
CA ILE A 83 -9.34 0.72 9.47
C ILE A 83 -8.72 -0.53 10.10
N LEU A 84 -7.78 -1.18 9.39
CA LEU A 84 -7.09 -2.37 9.88
C LEU A 84 -6.20 -2.06 11.07
N TRP A 85 -5.52 -0.93 11.08
CA TRP A 85 -4.74 -0.48 12.23
C TRP A 85 -5.61 -0.33 13.49
N ILE A 86 -6.80 0.28 13.39
CA ILE A 86 -7.72 0.41 14.54
C ILE A 86 -8.27 -0.96 14.98
N ARG A 87 -8.61 -1.83 14.01
CA ARG A 87 -9.18 -3.15 14.27
C ARG A 87 -8.17 -4.14 14.85
N HIS A 88 -6.89 -3.99 14.50
CA HIS A 88 -5.82 -4.94 14.76
C HIS A 88 -4.55 -4.21 15.27
N PRO A 89 -4.61 -3.59 16.46
CA PRO A 89 -3.50 -2.81 17.02
C PRO A 89 -2.23 -3.63 17.27
N GLU A 90 -2.35 -4.94 17.46
CA GLU A 90 -1.24 -5.89 17.58
C GLU A 90 -0.30 -5.90 16.36
N GLN A 91 -0.82 -5.54 15.18
CA GLN A 91 -0.07 -5.43 13.93
C GLN A 91 0.04 -3.98 13.44
N ALA A 92 -0.13 -3.02 14.36
CA ALA A 92 -0.12 -1.59 14.07
C ALA A 92 1.09 -1.17 13.24
N ASP A 93 2.28 -1.72 13.53
CA ASP A 93 3.50 -1.37 12.79
C ASP A 93 3.37 -1.61 11.30
N ILE A 94 2.71 -2.70 10.91
CA ILE A 94 2.58 -3.07 9.51
C ILE A 94 1.54 -2.18 8.83
N TYR A 95 0.35 -2.06 9.41
CA TYR A 95 -0.72 -1.23 8.86
C TYR A 95 -0.35 0.26 8.79
N ARG A 96 0.47 0.75 9.73
CA ARG A 96 1.03 2.11 9.69
C ARG A 96 1.88 2.33 8.45
N LEU A 97 2.71 1.36 8.04
CA LEU A 97 3.56 1.51 6.85
C LEU A 97 2.72 1.64 5.57
N TYR A 98 1.70 0.80 5.39
CA TYR A 98 0.79 0.90 4.25
C TYR A 98 -0.07 2.16 4.28
N PHE A 99 -0.49 2.59 5.49
CA PHE A 99 -1.20 3.85 5.68
C PHE A 99 -0.36 5.05 5.23
N ILE A 100 0.88 5.14 5.72
CA ILE A 100 1.81 6.21 5.38
C ILE A 100 2.07 6.20 3.88
N TYR A 101 2.34 5.03 3.29
CA TYR A 101 2.57 4.93 1.85
C TYR A 101 1.36 5.39 1.04
N GLY A 102 0.14 4.94 1.39
CA GLY A 102 -1.10 5.38 0.75
C GLY A 102 -1.31 6.90 0.83
N LEU A 103 -1.04 7.49 2.00
CA LEU A 103 -1.08 8.95 2.18
C LEU A 103 -0.05 9.67 1.31
N VAL A 104 1.21 9.19 1.31
CA VAL A 104 2.28 9.78 0.50
C VAL A 104 1.91 9.75 -0.97
N VAL A 105 1.40 8.62 -1.48
CA VAL A 105 0.92 8.50 -2.86
C VAL A 105 -0.21 9.50 -3.12
N GLY A 106 -1.24 9.55 -2.27
CA GLY A 106 -2.39 10.44 -2.44
C GLY A 106 -2.03 11.92 -2.41
N VAL A 107 -1.20 12.33 -1.44
CA VAL A 107 -0.78 13.72 -1.24
C VAL A 107 0.21 14.16 -2.32
N LEU A 108 1.18 13.32 -2.71
CA LEU A 108 2.17 13.70 -3.71
C LEU A 108 1.63 13.64 -5.14
N SER A 109 0.57 12.86 -5.39
CA SER A 109 -0.07 12.73 -6.72
C SER A 109 -0.34 14.08 -7.41
N PRO A 110 -1.05 15.06 -6.80
CA PRO A 110 -1.29 16.36 -7.44
C PRO A 110 -0.01 17.16 -7.73
N PHE A 111 1.01 17.10 -6.87
CA PHE A 111 2.23 17.89 -7.06
C PHE A 111 3.19 17.31 -8.11
N VAL A 112 3.14 15.99 -8.31
CA VAL A 112 4.08 15.23 -9.15
C VAL A 112 3.46 14.83 -10.50
N LEU A 113 2.14 14.63 -10.56
CA LEU A 113 1.44 14.18 -11.77
C LEU A 113 0.77 15.34 -12.53
N ASP A 114 0.28 16.39 -11.86
CA ASP A 114 -0.40 17.52 -12.55
C ASP A 114 0.59 18.45 -13.26
N ARG A 115 1.85 18.50 -12.82
CA ARG A 115 2.93 19.27 -13.46
C ARG A 115 3.41 18.71 -14.82
N GLU A 116 2.84 17.60 -15.28
CA GLU A 116 3.15 17.00 -16.59
C GLU A 116 2.08 17.27 -17.67
N LYS A 117 1.02 18.02 -17.35
CA LYS A 117 0.13 18.62 -18.35
C LYS A 117 0.68 19.95 -18.83
#